data_AF-A0A2W4UM44-F1
#
_entry.id   AF-A0A2W4UM44-F1
#
_cell.length_a   1.000
_cell.length_b   1.000
_cell.length_c   1.000
_cell.angle_alpha   90.00
_cell.angle_beta   90.00
_cell.angle_gamma   90.00
#
_symmetry.space_group_name_H-M   'P 1'
#
loop_
_entity.id
_entity.type
_entity.pdbx_description
1 polymer ?
#
loop_
_entity_poly.entity_id
_entity_poly.type
_entity_poly.pdbx_seq_one_letter_code
_entity_poly.pdbx_strand_id
1 'polypeptide(L)'
;MTISMNNLLSSLEAYADMSPDLEIRQQVNLWMQARGRRPLSVVEWCDVFSGESAAIAEATQDSATKNAAKSVLAFVYQFFGDYSGLAFSQVRPNDSLNRDLHLPLVCWFDWTLNFFDDFLTQFDMDLSDRFDEAEFSTIGEMVEFLVVQVVAESAAPVVLERLSTRPYLHLAQPGSAIALAA
;
A
#
# COMPACT_ATOMS: atom_id res chain seq x y z
N MET A 1 -13.60 -6.25 -39.05
CA MET A 1 -13.24 -7.07 -37.87
C MET A 1 -14.32 -6.80 -36.82
N THR A 2 -15.37 -7.60 -36.80
CA THR A 2 -16.51 -7.44 -35.90
C THR A 2 -16.13 -8.01 -34.54
N ILE A 3 -15.79 -7.14 -33.59
CA ILE A 3 -15.67 -7.55 -32.18
C ILE A 3 -17.04 -8.09 -31.77
N SER A 4 -17.10 -9.38 -31.43
CA SER A 4 -18.34 -10.03 -31.01
C SER A 4 -18.89 -9.33 -29.77
N MET A 5 -20.14 -8.85 -29.82
CA MET A 5 -20.78 -8.15 -28.70
C MET A 5 -20.83 -9.01 -27.43
N ASN A 6 -20.88 -10.33 -27.59
CA ASN A 6 -20.84 -11.26 -26.46
C ASN A 6 -19.47 -11.23 -25.76
N ASN A 7 -18.36 -11.09 -26.51
CA ASN A 7 -17.04 -10.96 -25.90
C ASN A 7 -16.88 -9.60 -25.21
N LEU A 8 -17.47 -8.54 -25.77
CA LEU A 8 -17.42 -7.21 -25.17
C LEU A 8 -18.24 -7.13 -23.87
N LEU A 9 -19.44 -7.73 -23.85
CA LEU A 9 -20.29 -7.85 -22.67
C LEU A 9 -19.68 -8.76 -21.60
N SER A 10 -19.14 -9.92 -21.98
CA SER A 10 -18.45 -10.80 -21.02
C SER A 10 -17.14 -10.20 -20.50
N SER A 11 -16.42 -9.41 -21.31
CA SER A 11 -15.28 -8.63 -20.81
C SER A 11 -15.72 -7.51 -19.87
N LEU A 12 -16.84 -6.82 -20.13
CA LEU A 12 -17.37 -5.80 -19.24
C LEU A 12 -17.87 -6.37 -17.91
N GLU A 13 -18.54 -7.54 -17.92
CA GLU A 13 -18.95 -8.24 -16.71
C GLU A 13 -17.75 -8.75 -15.91
N ALA A 14 -16.74 -9.34 -16.57
CA ALA A 14 -15.50 -9.75 -15.91
C ALA A 14 -14.71 -8.56 -15.33
N TYR A 15 -14.75 -7.39 -15.98
CA TYR A 15 -14.15 -6.16 -15.46
C TYR A 15 -14.95 -5.58 -14.28
N ALA A 16 -16.27 -5.74 -14.27
CA ALA A 16 -17.11 -5.32 -13.14
C ALA A 16 -16.79 -6.16 -11.88
N ASP A 17 -16.59 -7.47 -12.03
CA ASP A 17 -16.16 -8.38 -10.94
C ASP A 17 -14.75 -8.07 -10.40
N MET A 18 -13.90 -7.39 -11.18
CA MET A 18 -12.56 -6.96 -10.77
C MET A 18 -12.49 -5.49 -10.33
N SER A 19 -13.62 -4.78 -10.38
CA SER A 19 -13.70 -3.36 -10.01
C SER A 19 -14.11 -3.18 -8.55
N PRO A 20 -13.67 -2.11 -7.87
CA PRO A 20 -14.09 -1.85 -6.50
C PRO A 20 -15.61 -1.66 -6.39
N ASP A 21 -16.19 -2.11 -5.29
CA ASP A 21 -17.61 -1.93 -5.02
C ASP A 21 -17.90 -0.46 -4.70
N LEU A 22 -18.42 0.26 -5.70
CA LEU A 22 -18.73 1.69 -5.60
C LEU A 22 -19.90 1.97 -4.65
N GLU A 23 -20.83 1.03 -4.48
CA GLU A 23 -21.97 1.19 -3.57
C GLU A 23 -21.49 1.12 -2.13
N ILE A 24 -20.70 0.11 -1.79
CA ILE A 24 -20.08 -0.03 -0.46
C ILE A 24 -19.16 1.17 -0.20
N ARG A 25 -18.36 1.61 -1.17
CA ARG A 25 -17.50 2.80 -1.03
C ARG A 25 -18.30 4.05 -0.66
N GLN A 26 -19.42 4.29 -1.35
CA GLN A 26 -20.30 5.42 -1.04
C GLN A 26 -20.92 5.26 0.35
N GLN A 27 -21.36 4.05 0.70
CA GLN A 27 -21.95 3.75 2.00
C GLN A 27 -20.97 4.01 3.15
N VAL A 28 -19.72 3.57 3.04
CA VAL A 28 -18.67 3.79 4.05
C VAL A 28 -18.40 5.29 4.23
N ASN A 29 -18.27 6.04 3.14
CA ASN A 29 -18.06 7.49 3.20
C ASN A 29 -19.24 8.22 3.86
N LEU A 30 -20.48 7.86 3.51
CA LEU A 30 -21.69 8.42 4.14
C LEU A 30 -21.80 8.01 5.61
N TRP A 31 -21.44 6.78 5.96
CA TRP A 31 -21.42 6.31 7.35
C TRP A 31 -20.44 7.11 8.21
N MET A 32 -19.24 7.39 7.71
CA MET A 32 -18.27 8.24 8.39
C MET A 32 -18.82 9.65 8.64
N GLN A 33 -19.48 10.23 7.63
CA GLN A 33 -20.12 11.55 7.74
C GLN A 33 -21.29 11.55 8.73
N ALA A 34 -22.15 10.52 8.70
CA ALA A 34 -23.30 10.39 9.58
C ALA A 34 -22.90 10.26 11.06
N ARG A 35 -21.70 9.73 11.34
CA ARG A 35 -21.11 9.71 12.68
C ARG A 35 -20.50 11.04 13.13
N GLY A 36 -20.68 12.11 12.35
CA GLY A 36 -20.16 13.44 12.66
C GLY A 36 -18.63 13.54 12.57
N ARG A 37 -17.98 12.64 11.82
CA ARG A 37 -16.52 12.68 11.67
C ARG A 37 -16.11 13.89 10.85
N ARG A 38 -15.48 14.86 11.50
CA ARG A 38 -14.86 15.98 10.80
C ARG A 38 -13.70 15.46 9.92
N PRO A 39 -13.60 15.90 8.65
CA PRO A 39 -12.41 15.70 7.83
C PRO A 39 -11.19 16.34 8.49
N LEU A 40 -10.12 15.55 8.63
CA LEU A 40 -8.84 16.00 9.16
C LEU A 40 -7.88 16.34 8.02
N SER A 41 -7.09 17.38 8.19
CA SER A 41 -5.88 17.57 7.37
C SER A 41 -4.88 16.43 7.62
N VAL A 42 -3.91 16.25 6.71
CA VAL A 42 -2.84 15.24 6.88
C VAL A 42 -2.15 15.38 8.24
N VAL A 43 -1.87 16.60 8.67
CA VAL A 43 -1.19 16.87 9.95
C VAL A 43 -2.06 16.45 11.13
N GLU A 44 -3.32 16.87 11.17
CA GLU A 44 -4.26 16.48 12.23
C GLU A 44 -4.48 14.96 12.25
N TRP A 45 -4.53 14.32 11.08
CA TRP A 45 -4.67 12.87 10.96
C TRP A 45 -3.43 12.14 11.50
N CYS A 46 -2.23 12.62 11.18
CA CYS A 46 -0.98 12.09 11.72
C CYS A 46 -0.96 12.19 13.26
N ASP A 47 -1.40 13.33 13.81
CA ASP A 47 -1.45 13.54 15.26
C ASP A 47 -2.43 12.57 15.94
N VAL A 48 -3.59 12.29 15.32
CA VAL A 48 -4.55 11.30 15.82
C VAL A 48 -3.93 9.90 15.87
N PHE A 49 -3.29 9.46 14.78
CA PHE A 49 -2.66 8.12 14.75
C PHE A 49 -1.47 8.02 15.71
N SER A 50 -0.70 9.11 15.87
CA SER A 50 0.41 9.16 16.84
C SER A 50 -0.05 9.16 18.29
N GLY A 51 -1.26 9.66 18.58
CA GLY A 51 -1.83 9.70 19.93
C GLY A 51 -2.48 8.39 20.38
N GLU A 52 -2.96 7.58 19.44
CA GLU A 52 -3.70 6.34 19.74
C GLU A 52 -2.79 5.09 19.76
N SER A 53 -1.63 5.12 19.09
CA SER A 53 -0.66 4.02 19.09
C SER A 53 0.58 4.38 19.90
N ALA A 54 0.89 3.59 20.93
CA ALA A 54 2.10 3.77 21.73
C ALA A 54 3.38 3.63 20.91
N ALA A 55 3.42 2.70 19.95
CA ALA A 55 4.58 2.48 19.09
C ALA A 55 4.81 3.66 18.13
N ILE A 56 3.75 4.25 17.56
CA ILE A 56 3.88 5.47 16.74
C ILE A 56 4.28 6.67 17.61
N ALA A 57 3.74 6.78 18.83
CA ALA A 57 4.15 7.81 19.78
C ALA A 57 5.64 7.70 20.14
N GLU A 58 6.15 6.49 20.36
CA GLU A 58 7.57 6.24 20.61
C GLU A 58 8.42 6.60 19.39
N ALA A 59 8.03 6.15 18.20
CA ALA A 59 8.70 6.46 16.94
C ALA A 59 8.77 7.97 16.64
N THR A 60 7.90 8.79 17.23
CA THR A 60 7.87 10.24 17.01
C THR A 60 8.66 11.05 18.05
N GLN A 61 9.38 10.40 18.99
CA GLN A 61 10.19 11.07 20.01
C GLN A 61 11.53 11.60 19.46
N ASP A 62 12.27 10.77 18.72
CA ASP A 62 13.54 11.17 18.10
C ASP A 62 13.32 11.91 16.77
N SER A 63 14.19 12.87 16.44
CA SER A 63 14.00 13.69 15.25
C SER A 63 14.12 12.91 13.93
N ALA A 64 14.97 11.88 13.87
CA ALA A 64 15.15 11.09 12.66
C ALA A 64 13.96 10.13 12.46
N THR A 65 13.59 9.40 13.51
CA THR A 65 12.47 8.45 13.47
C THR A 65 11.12 9.16 13.30
N LYS A 66 10.97 10.36 13.86
CA LYS A 66 9.77 11.19 13.69
C LYS A 66 9.50 11.54 12.24
N ASN A 67 10.53 11.87 11.47
CA ASN A 67 10.37 12.19 10.06
C ASN A 67 9.98 10.94 9.27
N ALA A 68 10.61 9.79 9.57
CA ALA A 68 10.24 8.51 8.97
C ALA A 68 8.78 8.13 9.26
N ALA A 69 8.35 8.17 10.53
CA ALA A 69 6.99 7.88 10.94
C ALA A 69 5.97 8.81 10.26
N LYS A 70 6.25 10.12 10.21
CA LYS A 70 5.38 11.09 9.52
C LYS A 70 5.28 10.85 8.01
N SER A 71 6.36 10.43 7.37
CA SER A 71 6.36 10.08 5.94
C SER A 71 5.47 8.86 5.67
N VAL A 72 5.50 7.85 6.55
CA VAL A 72 4.60 6.68 6.46
C VAL A 72 3.14 7.08 6.66
N LEU A 73 2.85 7.90 7.67
CA LEU A 73 1.49 8.37 7.92
C LEU A 73 0.94 9.20 6.74
N ALA A 74 1.75 10.08 6.16
CA ALA A 74 1.38 10.85 4.98
C ALA A 74 1.20 9.95 3.74
N PHE A 75 2.05 8.93 3.58
CA PHE A 75 1.90 7.92 2.53
C PHE A 75 0.55 7.21 2.64
N VAL A 76 0.22 6.67 3.80
CA VAL A 76 -1.06 5.95 4.01
C VAL A 76 -2.23 6.88 3.77
N TYR A 77 -2.22 8.10 4.32
CA TYR A 77 -3.29 9.08 4.14
C TYR A 77 -3.60 9.32 2.65
N GLN A 78 -2.56 9.42 1.82
CA GLN A 78 -2.70 9.70 0.39
C GLN A 78 -3.07 8.44 -0.39
N PHE A 79 -2.20 7.43 -0.37
CA PHE A 79 -2.28 6.28 -1.27
C PHE A 79 -3.48 5.38 -0.95
N PHE A 80 -3.82 5.17 0.33
CA PHE A 80 -5.02 4.39 0.64
C PHE A 80 -6.30 5.12 0.28
N GLY A 81 -6.30 6.46 0.32
CA GLY A 81 -7.40 7.26 -0.24
C GLY A 81 -7.57 7.00 -1.73
N ASP A 82 -6.47 6.94 -2.47
CA ASP A 82 -6.47 6.71 -3.92
C ASP A 82 -6.86 5.27 -4.28
N TYR A 83 -6.36 4.25 -3.56
CA TYR A 83 -6.70 2.85 -3.79
C TYR A 83 -8.16 2.53 -3.46
N SER A 84 -8.63 3.01 -2.31
CA SER A 84 -9.95 2.65 -1.77
C SER A 84 -11.07 3.59 -2.21
N GLY A 85 -10.74 4.81 -2.66
CA GLY A 85 -11.71 5.89 -2.86
C GLY A 85 -12.46 6.32 -1.60
N LEU A 86 -11.99 5.91 -0.41
CA LEU A 86 -12.51 6.38 0.86
C LEU A 86 -11.95 7.76 1.20
N ALA A 87 -12.75 8.56 1.89
CA ALA A 87 -12.31 9.84 2.44
C ALA A 87 -11.38 9.59 3.64
N PHE A 88 -10.10 9.28 3.38
CA PHE A 88 -9.13 8.89 4.42
C PHE A 88 -8.93 9.95 5.51
N SER A 89 -9.20 11.21 5.21
CA SER A 89 -9.34 12.31 6.18
C SER A 89 -10.31 12.03 7.34
N GLN A 90 -11.27 11.13 7.15
CA GLN A 90 -12.30 10.75 8.13
C GLN A 90 -12.08 9.37 8.75
N VAL A 91 -11.07 8.62 8.29
CA VAL A 91 -10.68 7.33 8.87
C VAL A 91 -10.03 7.57 10.25
N ARG A 92 -10.25 6.65 11.18
CA ARG A 92 -9.74 6.69 12.56
C ARG A 92 -9.02 5.38 12.89
N PRO A 93 -8.02 5.38 13.80
CA PRO A 93 -7.22 4.19 14.09
C PRO A 93 -8.03 2.95 14.46
N ASN A 94 -9.12 3.13 15.20
CA ASN A 94 -9.99 2.04 15.68
C ASN A 94 -10.99 1.52 14.63
N ASP A 95 -10.97 2.04 13.40
CA ASP A 95 -11.83 1.52 12.33
C ASP A 95 -11.39 0.13 11.91
N SER A 96 -12.32 -0.82 11.95
CA SER A 96 -12.05 -2.18 11.47
C SER A 96 -11.92 -2.22 9.95
N LEU A 97 -10.83 -2.84 9.46
CA LEU A 97 -10.56 -2.99 8.02
C LEU A 97 -11.73 -3.70 7.31
N ASN A 98 -12.18 -4.82 7.87
CA ASN A 98 -13.22 -5.65 7.25
C ASN A 98 -14.64 -5.19 7.55
N ARG A 99 -14.90 -4.66 8.76
CA ARG A 99 -16.27 -4.34 9.21
C ARG A 99 -16.66 -2.89 8.98
N ASP A 100 -15.76 -1.95 9.27
CA ASP A 100 -16.10 -0.53 9.25
C ASP A 100 -15.70 0.12 7.92
N LEU A 101 -14.53 -0.25 7.39
CA LEU A 101 -14.01 0.28 6.13
C LEU A 101 -14.34 -0.58 4.91
N HIS A 102 -14.67 -1.86 5.13
CA HIS A 102 -14.84 -2.86 4.07
C HIS A 102 -13.67 -2.83 3.06
N LEU A 103 -12.44 -2.68 3.56
CA LEU A 103 -11.25 -2.37 2.75
C LEU A 103 -11.07 -3.32 1.55
N PRO A 104 -11.21 -4.66 1.69
CA PRO A 104 -11.07 -5.58 0.55
C PRO A 104 -12.10 -5.37 -0.57
N LEU A 105 -13.27 -4.79 -0.26
CA LEU A 105 -14.35 -4.57 -1.22
C LEU A 105 -14.27 -3.21 -1.89
N VAL A 106 -13.76 -2.20 -1.18
CA VAL A 106 -13.69 -0.82 -1.70
C VAL A 106 -12.38 -0.54 -2.43
N CYS A 107 -11.32 -1.30 -2.17
CA CYS A 107 -10.08 -1.24 -2.92
C CYS A 107 -10.19 -1.98 -4.26
N TRP A 108 -9.34 -1.62 -5.22
CA TRP A 108 -9.12 -2.42 -6.42
C TRP A 108 -8.59 -3.82 -6.05
N PHE A 109 -8.96 -4.85 -6.79
CA PHE A 109 -8.61 -6.25 -6.43
C PHE A 109 -7.09 -6.50 -6.31
N ASP A 110 -6.27 -5.72 -7.01
CA ASP A 110 -4.82 -5.80 -7.05
C ASP A 110 -4.13 -4.67 -6.24
N TRP A 111 -4.88 -3.97 -5.39
CA TRP A 111 -4.37 -2.81 -4.65
C TRP A 111 -3.09 -3.13 -3.87
N THR A 112 -2.98 -4.35 -3.31
CA THR A 112 -1.81 -4.76 -2.54
C THR A 112 -0.53 -4.80 -3.37
N LEU A 113 -0.62 -5.17 -4.66
CA LEU A 113 0.54 -5.18 -5.57
C LEU A 113 1.01 -3.75 -5.85
N ASN A 114 0.08 -2.84 -6.17
CA ASN A 114 0.38 -1.43 -6.37
C ASN A 114 0.94 -0.79 -5.09
N PHE A 115 0.37 -1.14 -3.94
CA PHE A 115 0.84 -0.70 -2.63
C PHE A 115 2.29 -1.13 -2.37
N PHE A 116 2.66 -2.38 -2.68
CA PHE A 116 4.03 -2.85 -2.50
C PHE A 116 5.01 -2.10 -3.41
N ASP A 117 4.67 -1.90 -4.69
CA ASP A 117 5.52 -1.16 -5.63
C ASP A 117 5.70 0.30 -5.21
N ASP A 118 4.61 0.97 -4.79
CA ASP A 118 4.64 2.35 -4.31
C ASP A 118 5.43 2.48 -3.00
N PHE A 119 5.27 1.52 -2.08
CA PHE A 119 5.99 1.50 -0.82
C PHE A 119 7.48 1.25 -1.02
N LEU A 120 7.86 0.30 -1.88
CA LEU A 120 9.24 0.05 -2.27
C LEU A 120 9.85 1.30 -2.92
N THR A 121 9.12 1.96 -3.81
CA THR A 121 9.59 3.18 -4.47
C THR A 121 9.84 4.31 -3.47
N GLN A 122 8.98 4.46 -2.46
CA GLN A 122 9.05 5.58 -1.52
C GLN A 122 10.02 5.34 -0.35
N PHE A 123 10.13 4.10 0.14
CA PHE A 123 10.88 3.76 1.35
C PHE A 123 12.07 2.82 1.11
N ASP A 124 12.32 2.40 -0.13
CA ASP A 124 13.35 1.41 -0.50
C ASP A 124 13.20 0.09 0.27
N MET A 125 11.95 -0.28 0.58
CA MET A 125 11.60 -1.42 1.41
C MET A 125 10.58 -2.32 0.73
N ASP A 126 10.93 -3.60 0.59
CA ASP A 126 10.01 -4.64 0.09
C ASP A 126 9.18 -5.22 1.24
N LEU A 127 7.86 -5.11 1.13
CA LEU A 127 6.89 -5.62 2.10
C LEU A 127 6.29 -6.98 1.71
N SER A 128 6.57 -7.48 0.51
CA SER A 128 5.86 -8.64 -0.07
C SER A 128 5.94 -9.91 0.79
N ASP A 129 7.04 -10.11 1.52
CA ASP A 129 7.24 -11.28 2.38
C ASP A 129 6.71 -11.10 3.81
N ARG A 130 6.29 -9.88 4.21
CA ARG A 130 5.98 -9.54 5.61
C ARG A 130 4.60 -8.93 5.83
N PHE A 131 3.94 -8.47 4.79
CA PHE A 131 2.63 -7.84 4.88
C PHE A 131 1.54 -8.83 4.51
N ASP A 132 0.71 -9.20 5.48
CA ASP A 132 -0.54 -9.92 5.27
C ASP A 132 -1.69 -9.07 5.84
N GLU A 133 -2.60 -8.62 4.96
CA GLU A 133 -3.76 -7.81 5.36
C GLU A 133 -4.63 -8.52 6.41
N ALA A 134 -4.70 -9.87 6.35
CA ALA A 134 -5.53 -10.65 7.24
C ALA A 134 -5.04 -10.67 8.69
N GLU A 135 -3.79 -10.26 8.95
CA GLU A 135 -3.22 -10.15 10.30
C GLU A 135 -3.74 -8.93 11.06
N PHE A 136 -4.34 -7.95 10.37
CA PHE A 136 -4.80 -6.71 10.97
C PHE A 136 -6.33 -6.69 11.12
N SER A 137 -6.79 -6.32 12.32
CA SER A 137 -8.21 -6.09 12.59
C SER A 137 -8.61 -4.65 12.30
N THR A 138 -7.72 -3.71 12.57
CA THR A 138 -7.96 -2.27 12.44
C THR A 138 -6.92 -1.58 11.55
N ILE A 139 -7.31 -0.43 10.99
CA ILE A 139 -6.39 0.41 10.23
C ILE A 139 -5.24 0.94 11.11
N GLY A 140 -5.47 1.15 12.40
CA GLY A 140 -4.45 1.55 13.36
C GLY A 140 -3.32 0.53 13.48
N GLU A 141 -3.66 -0.75 13.61
CA GLU A 141 -2.69 -1.86 13.70
C GLU A 141 -1.84 -1.96 12.42
N MET A 142 -2.50 -1.88 11.25
CA MET A 142 -1.80 -1.91 9.97
C MET A 142 -0.85 -0.73 9.80
N VAL A 143 -1.28 0.50 10.16
CA VAL A 143 -0.43 1.70 10.09
C VAL A 143 0.73 1.64 11.08
N GLU A 144 0.47 1.14 12.30
CA GLU A 144 1.50 0.91 13.30
C GLU A 144 2.58 -0.04 12.77
N PHE A 145 2.18 -1.16 12.17
CA PHE A 145 3.12 -2.10 11.55
C PHE A 145 4.02 -1.39 10.52
N LEU A 146 3.44 -0.62 9.60
CA LEU A 146 4.21 0.08 8.57
C LEU A 146 5.20 1.09 9.16
N VAL A 147 4.78 1.85 10.18
CA VAL A 147 5.65 2.79 10.89
C VAL A 147 6.81 2.05 11.54
N VAL A 148 6.53 0.94 12.23
CA VAL A 148 7.55 0.11 12.90
C VAL A 148 8.56 -0.43 11.90
N GLN A 149 8.13 -0.94 10.74
CA GLN A 149 9.06 -1.44 9.72
C GLN A 149 10.02 -0.34 9.24
N VAL A 150 9.48 0.81 8.81
CA VAL A 150 10.30 1.90 8.24
C VAL A 150 11.22 2.53 9.28
N VAL A 151 10.75 2.68 10.52
CA VAL A 151 11.57 3.23 11.60
C VAL A 151 12.69 2.28 11.97
N ALA A 152 12.43 0.97 12.04
CA ALA A 152 13.47 -0.03 12.31
C ALA A 152 14.55 -0.02 11.22
N GLU A 153 14.18 0.07 9.94
CA GLU A 153 15.13 0.16 8.83
C GLU A 153 15.91 1.48 8.84
N SER A 154 15.23 2.59 9.16
CA SER A 154 15.86 3.92 9.27
C SER A 154 16.84 4.02 10.46
N ALA A 155 16.63 3.21 11.50
CA ALA A 155 17.49 3.14 12.68
C ALA A 155 18.63 2.11 12.55
N ALA A 156 18.54 1.18 11.59
CA ALA A 156 19.59 0.22 11.33
C ALA A 156 20.84 0.95 10.83
N PRO A 157 22.04 0.69 11.39
CA PRO A 157 23.26 1.19 10.78
C PRO A 157 23.35 0.61 9.37
N VAL A 158 23.59 1.45 8.36
CA VAL A 158 23.85 1.03 6.98
C VAL A 158 25.07 0.12 6.96
N VAL A 159 24.85 -1.18 7.20
CA VAL A 159 25.82 -2.22 6.94
C VAL A 159 25.79 -2.37 5.43
N LEU A 160 26.84 -1.89 4.77
CA LEU A 160 27.14 -2.09 3.37
C LEU A 160 27.19 -3.59 3.03
N GLU A 161 26.05 -4.24 2.88
CA GLU A 161 25.88 -5.45 2.07
C GLU A 161 25.16 -5.06 0.78
N ARG A 162 25.80 -4.17 0.00
CA ARG A 162 25.65 -4.20 -1.45
C ARG A 162 26.40 -5.42 -1.98
N LEU A 163 25.91 -6.63 -1.68
CA LEU A 163 26.34 -7.83 -2.38
C LEU A 163 25.64 -7.86 -3.74
N SER A 164 26.30 -7.15 -4.66
CA SER A 164 26.40 -7.49 -6.07
C SER A 164 26.55 -9.00 -6.25
N THR A 165 25.43 -9.70 -6.48
CA THR A 165 25.39 -10.98 -7.22
C THR A 165 23.94 -11.37 -7.52
N ARG A 166 23.41 -10.89 -8.65
CA ARG A 166 22.46 -11.70 -9.43
C ARG A 166 23.24 -12.37 -10.56
N PRO A 167 23.64 -13.65 -10.44
CA PRO A 167 23.99 -14.44 -11.61
C PRO A 167 22.77 -15.27 -11.98
N TYR A 168 22.00 -14.93 -13.01
CA TYR A 168 21.29 -15.96 -13.78
C TYR A 168 20.83 -15.43 -15.14
N LEU A 169 21.36 -16.12 -16.16
CA LEU A 169 20.75 -16.47 -17.45
C LEU A 169 20.55 -15.36 -18.50
N HIS A 170 21.46 -15.34 -19.47
CA HIS A 170 21.05 -15.27 -20.87
C HIS A 170 21.59 -16.50 -21.62
N LEU A 171 20.71 -17.49 -21.79
CA LEU A 171 20.87 -18.57 -22.75
C LEU A 171 20.70 -18.00 -24.17
N ALA A 172 21.60 -18.42 -25.07
CA ALA A 172 21.49 -18.69 -26.52
C ALA A 172 20.77 -17.65 -27.43
N GLN A 173 21.27 -17.27 -28.61
CA GLN A 173 21.52 -18.08 -29.83
C GLN A 173 22.28 -17.22 -30.90
N PRO A 174 22.35 -17.57 -32.21
CA PRO A 174 23.09 -18.67 -32.86
C PRO A 174 24.02 -18.18 -34.01
N GLY A 175 24.90 -19.06 -34.52
CA GLY A 175 25.23 -19.10 -35.96
C GLY A 175 26.53 -18.47 -36.48
N SER A 176 27.57 -19.30 -36.60
CA SER A 176 28.44 -19.51 -37.78
C SER A 176 29.07 -18.31 -38.52
N ALA A 177 30.40 -18.24 -38.55
CA ALA A 177 31.19 -18.70 -39.71
C ALA A 177 32.71 -18.57 -39.50
N ILE A 178 33.41 -19.54 -40.09
CA ILE A 178 34.84 -19.81 -40.10
C ILE A 178 35.56 -18.91 -41.11
N ALA A 179 36.79 -18.47 -40.80
CA ALA A 179 37.88 -18.23 -41.76
C ALA A 179 39.22 -18.21 -40.98
N LEU A 180 39.86 -19.37 -40.80
CA LEU A 180 41.05 -19.88 -41.51
C LEU A 180 42.32 -19.02 -41.39
N ALA A 181 43.35 -19.73 -40.93
CA ALA A 181 44.68 -19.26 -40.57
C ALA A 181 45.59 -18.92 -41.76
N ALA A 182 46.70 -18.27 -41.40
CA ALA A 182 47.91 -18.00 -42.17
C ALA A 182 48.60 -19.25 -42.74
#